data_AF-K1QU74-F1
#
_entry.id   AF-K1QU74-F1
#
_cell.length_a   1.000
_cell.length_b   1.000
_cell.length_c   1.000
_cell.angle_alpha   90.00
_cell.angle_beta   90.00
_cell.angle_gamma   90.00
#
_symmetry.space_group_name_H-M   'P 1'
#
loop_
_entity.id
_entity.type
_entity.pdbx_description
1 polymer ?
#
loop_
_entity_poly.entity_id
_entity_poly.type
_entity_poly.pdbx_seq_one_letter_code
_entity_poly.pdbx_strand_id
1 'polypeptide(L)' 'MRQGNDTGTQYRSGIYYYDEEQKRLAEASRDMYQKKLDDKGLGKITTEIIPVPEFYYA' A
#
# COMPACT_ATOMS: atom_id res chain seq x y z
N MET A 1 2.41 7.21 -10.98
CA MET A 1 1.43 6.34 -10.31
C MET A 1 0.68 5.54 -11.37
N ARG A 2 0.78 4.21 -11.32
CA ARG A 2 0.12 3.30 -12.25
C ARG A 2 -0.03 1.91 -11.62
N GLN A 3 -0.93 1.10 -12.16
CA GLN A 3 -0.99 -0.34 -11.90
C GLN A 3 -1.05 -1.08 -13.24
N GLY A 4 -0.06 -1.93 -13.54
CA GLY A 4 0.06 -2.55 -14.85
C GLY A 4 0.02 -1.53 -16.00
N ASN A 5 -0.99 -1.67 -16.86
CA ASN A 5 -1.24 -0.79 -18.00
C ASN A 5 -2.08 0.46 -17.65
N ASP A 6 -2.68 0.50 -16.46
CA ASP A 6 -3.57 1.59 -16.02
C ASP A 6 -2.76 2.73 -15.40
N THR A 7 -2.83 3.90 -16.02
CA THR A 7 -2.06 5.09 -15.63
C THR A 7 -2.95 6.15 -15.01
N GLY A 8 -2.57 6.63 -13.83
CA GLY A 8 -3.35 7.59 -13.05
C GLY A 8 -3.13 7.44 -11.55
N THR A 9 -3.28 8.52 -10.80
CA THR A 9 -3.13 8.53 -9.33
C THR A 9 -4.22 7.73 -8.63
N GLN A 10 -5.38 7.54 -9.26
CA GLN A 10 -6.48 6.69 -8.81
C GLN A 10 -6.13 5.19 -8.80
N TYR A 11 -5.09 4.78 -9.53
CA TYR A 11 -4.65 3.37 -9.60
C TYR A 11 -3.47 3.06 -8.65
N ARG A 12 -3.17 3.94 -7.71
CA ARG A 12 -2.10 3.71 -6.73
C ARG A 12 -2.49 2.60 -5.75
N SER A 13 -1.49 1.86 -5.27
CA SER A 13 -1.66 0.91 -4.17
C SER A 13 -1.90 1.67 -2.86
N GLY A 14 -2.88 1.25 -2.05
CA GLY A 14 -3.19 1.86 -0.76
C GLY A 14 -3.79 0.89 0.24
N ILE A 15 -3.47 1.08 1.51
CA ILE A 15 -4.09 0.43 2.66
C ILE A 15 -4.64 1.53 3.56
N TYR A 16 -5.95 1.49 3.80
CA TYR A 16 -6.67 2.49 4.59
C TYR A 16 -7.12 1.86 5.90
N TYR A 17 -6.59 2.35 7.04
CA TYR A 17 -6.80 1.73 8.34
C TYR A 17 -7.84 2.48 9.20
N TYR A 18 -8.58 1.74 10.02
CA TYR A 18 -9.59 2.28 10.95
C TYR A 18 -9.04 2.50 12.36
N ASP A 19 -7.98 1.80 12.74
CA ASP A 19 -7.38 1.86 14.07
C ASP A 19 -5.86 1.64 14.02
N GLU A 20 -5.19 1.89 15.14
CA GLU A 20 -3.73 1.76 15.24
C GLU A 20 -3.25 0.30 15.19
N GLU A 21 -4.10 -0.68 15.52
CA GLU A 21 -3.73 -2.09 15.39
C GLU A 21 -3.60 -2.46 13.91
N GLN A 22 -4.56 -2.08 13.08
CA GLN A 22 -4.54 -2.25 11.63
C GLN A 22 -3.34 -1.53 11.01
N LYS A 23 -3.06 -0.29 11.43
CA LYS A 23 -1.87 0.44 10.96
C LYS A 23 -0.59 -0.34 11.24
N ARG A 24 -0.39 -0.77 12.49
CA ARG A 24 0.81 -1.52 12.90
C ARG A 24 0.96 -2.82 12.13
N LEU A 25 -0.14 -3.55 11.92
CA LEU A 25 -0.14 -4.79 11.14
C LEU A 25 0.16 -4.53 9.66
N ALA A 26 -0.41 -3.48 9.07
CA ALA A 26 -0.15 -3.08 7.69
C ALA A 26 1.32 -2.71 7.48
N GLU A 27 1.90 -1.88 8.33
CA GLU A 27 3.32 -1.50 8.30
C GLU A 27 4.23 -2.72 8.47
N ALA A 28 3.95 -3.59 9.44
CA ALA A 28 4.72 -4.83 9.64
C ALA A 28 4.66 -5.74 8.41
N SER A 29 3.47 -5.90 7.81
CA SER A 29 3.30 -6.71 6.61
C SER A 29 4.05 -6.16 5.39
N ARG A 30 4.02 -4.83 5.20
CA ARG A 30 4.76 -4.12 4.15
C ARG A 30 6.26 -4.36 4.30
N ASP A 31 6.78 -4.19 5.50
CA ASP A 31 8.22 -4.32 5.78
C ASP A 31 8.70 -5.77 5.62
N MET A 32 7.88 -6.74 6.05
CA MET A 32 8.14 -8.16 5.80
C MET A 32 8.16 -8.50 4.31
N TYR A 33 7.23 -7.95 3.54
CA TYR A 33 7.17 -8.21 2.11
C TYR A 33 8.26 -7.48 1.32
N GLN A 34 8.64 -6.28 1.75
CA GLN A 34 9.74 -5.53 1.14
C GLN A 34 11.03 -6.33 1.18
N LYS A 35 11.32 -7.06 2.27
CA LYS A 35 12.49 -7.96 2.33
C LYS A 35 12.48 -8.99 1.21
N LYS A 36 11.33 -9.61 0.94
CA LYS A 36 11.18 -10.58 -0.16
C LYS A 36 11.33 -9.96 -1.54
N LEU A 37 10.97 -8.68 -1.70
CA LEU A 37 11.16 -7.94 -2.96
C LEU A 37 12.63 -7.55 -3.13
N ASP A 38 13.27 -7.10 -2.05
CA ASP A 38 14.69 -6.79 -2.01
C ASP A 38 15.53 -8.04 -2.37
N ASP A 39 15.19 -9.22 -1.82
CA ASP A 39 15.82 -10.51 -2.15
C ASP A 39 15.71 -10.88 -3.65
N LYS A 40 14.70 -10.35 -4.33
CA LYS A 40 14.46 -10.55 -5.77
C LYS A 40 15.00 -9.41 -6.63
N GLY A 41 15.68 -8.42 -6.03
CA GLY A 41 16.17 -7.23 -6.73
C GLY A 41 15.06 -6.34 -7.29
N LEU A 42 13.85 -6.41 -6.71
CA LEU A 42 12.71 -5.59 -7.13
C LEU A 42 12.71 -4.25 -6.36
N GLY A 43 11.98 -3.28 -6.91
CA GLY A 43 11.90 -1.93 -6.37
C GLY A 43 11.21 -1.82 -5.01
N LYS A 44 11.23 -0.60 -4.45
CA LYS A 44 10.54 -0.28 -3.20
C LYS A 44 9.02 -0.26 -3.39
N ILE A 45 8.31 -0.76 -2.38
CA ILE A 45 6.86 -0.69 -2.27
C ILE A 45 6.44 0.77 -2.20
N THR A 46 5.46 1.13 -3.01
CA THR A 46 4.88 2.48 -3.09
C THR A 46 3.49 2.59 -2.44
N THR A 47 3.02 1.52 -1.81
CA THR A 47 1.72 1.47 -1.10
C THR A 47 1.66 2.56 -0.03
N GLU A 48 0.65 3.43 -0.12
CA GLU A 48 0.33 4.35 0.97
C GLU A 48 -0.38 3.60 2.11
N ILE A 49 -0.05 3.95 3.36
CA ILE A 49 -0.70 3.42 4.55
C ILE A 49 -1.17 4.63 5.36
N ILE A 50 -2.46 4.95 5.29
CA ILE A 50 -3.03 6.17 5.88
C ILE A 50 -4.36 5.85 6.59
N PRO A 51 -4.84 6.70 7.52
CA PRO A 51 -6.17 6.55 8.09
C PRO A 51 -7.23 6.54 6.99
N VAL A 52 -8.30 5.79 7.20
CA VAL A 52 -9.42 5.74 6.25
C VAL A 52 -10.03 7.14 6.07
N PRO A 53 -10.05 7.68 4.82
CA PRO A 53 -10.77 8.91 4.52
C PRO A 53 -12.28 8.61 4.36
N GLU A 54 -13.08 9.63 4.06
CA GLU A 54 -14.46 9.40 3.64
C GLU A 54 -14.50 8.47 2.41
N PHE A 55 -15.33 7.44 2.49
CA PHE A 55 -15.50 6.47 1.43
C PHE A 55 -16.74 6.80 0.59
N TYR A 56 -16.54 7.07 -0.70
CA TYR A 56 -17.62 7.28 -1.67
C TYR A 56 -17.81 6.02 -2.51
N TYR A 57 -19.06 5.55 -2.61
CA TYR A 57 -19.42 4.47 -3.53
C TYR A 57 -19.20 4.91 -4.98
N ALA A 58 -18.74 3.98 -5.81
CA ALA A 58 -18.50 4.18 -7.24
C ALA A 58 -19.79 4.13 -8.07
#